data_AF-A0A2I3GKU2-F1
#
_entry.id   AF-A0A2I3GKU2-F1
#
_cell.length_a   1.000
_cell.length_b   1.000
_cell.length_c   1.000
_cell.angle_alpha   90.00
_cell.angle_beta   90.00
_cell.angle_gamma   90.00
#
_symmetry.space_group_name_H-M   'P 1'
#
loop_
_entity.id
_entity.type
_entity.pdbx_description
1 polymer ?
#
loop_
_entity_poly.entity_id
_entity_poly.type
_entity_poly.pdbx_seq_one_letter_code
_entity_poly.pdbx_strand_id
1 'polypeptide(L)'
;MAAGFGRCCRVLRSISRFHWRSQHTKANRQREPGLGFSFEFTEQQKEFQATARKFAREEIIPVAAEYDKTGEYPVPLIRRAWELGLMNAHIPENCANAYYYCWK
;
A
#
# COMPACT_ATOMS: atom_id res chain seq x y z
N MET A 1 37.88 52.25 -39.36
CA MET A 1 37.55 51.17 -40.32
C MET A 1 36.45 50.31 -39.71
N ALA A 2 35.58 49.79 -40.57
CA ALA A 2 34.24 49.31 -40.30
C ALA A 2 34.17 47.94 -39.60
N ALA A 3 33.01 47.73 -38.98
CA ALA A 3 32.24 46.48 -38.85
C ALA A 3 32.87 45.28 -38.11
N GLY A 4 32.20 44.89 -37.01
CA GLY A 4 32.37 43.61 -36.34
C GLY A 4 31.04 43.20 -35.70
N PHE A 5 30.28 42.42 -36.46
CA PHE A 5 28.97 41.85 -36.15
C PHE A 5 29.01 40.91 -34.94
N GLY A 6 27.98 40.91 -34.09
CA GLY A 6 27.86 39.88 -33.06
C GLY A 6 26.94 40.21 -31.89
N ARG A 7 25.64 40.34 -32.15
CA ARG A 7 24.63 40.21 -31.09
C ARG A 7 24.64 38.77 -30.60
N CYS A 8 25.02 38.52 -29.36
CA CYS A 8 24.55 37.34 -28.64
C CYS A 8 24.35 37.65 -27.14
N CYS A 9 23.07 37.57 -26.77
CA CYS A 9 22.47 37.32 -25.46
C CYS A 9 23.39 37.23 -24.23
N ARG A 10 23.05 38.01 -23.19
CA ARG A 10 22.33 37.50 -22.01
C ARG A 10 21.91 38.67 -21.12
N VAL A 11 20.66 39.14 -21.28
CA VAL A 11 20.08 40.13 -20.38
C VAL A 11 19.90 39.48 -19.00
N LEU A 12 20.46 40.19 -18.03
CA LEU A 12 20.43 39.91 -16.61
C LEU A 12 19.01 40.00 -16.03
N ARG A 13 18.75 39.04 -15.13
CA ARG A 13 18.05 39.15 -13.83
C ARG A 13 16.62 39.68 -13.78
N SER A 14 15.92 39.07 -12.82
CA SER A 14 14.82 39.63 -12.02
C SER A 14 13.44 39.58 -12.65
N ILE A 15 12.72 38.48 -12.40
CA ILE A 15 11.33 38.52 -11.88
C ILE A 15 11.15 37.36 -10.90
N SER A 16 11.07 37.71 -9.62
CA SER A 16 10.08 37.26 -8.64
C SER A 16 9.56 35.82 -8.73
N ARG A 17 9.94 35.03 -7.72
CA ARG A 17 8.97 34.54 -6.72
C ARG A 17 7.73 33.84 -7.29
N PHE A 18 7.87 32.61 -7.76
CA PHE A 18 6.73 31.68 -7.81
C PHE A 18 7.21 30.25 -7.51
N HIS A 19 7.57 30.04 -6.24
CA HIS A 19 7.68 28.70 -5.68
C HIS A 19 6.23 28.24 -5.40
N TRP A 20 5.52 27.77 -6.42
CA TRP A 20 4.19 27.17 -6.29
C TRP A 20 4.34 25.78 -5.65
N ARG A 21 4.79 25.76 -4.39
CA ARG A 21 4.71 24.58 -3.54
C ARG A 21 3.24 24.46 -3.18
N SER A 22 2.52 23.62 -3.91
CA SER A 22 1.15 23.28 -3.58
C SER A 22 1.15 22.62 -2.20
N GLN A 23 0.98 23.42 -1.15
CA GLN A 23 0.60 22.92 0.15
C GLN A 23 -0.86 22.50 0.05
N HIS A 24 -1.10 21.34 -0.57
CA HIS A 24 -2.30 20.60 -0.23
C HIS A 24 -2.07 20.06 1.18
N THR A 25 -2.30 20.91 2.18
CA THR A 25 -2.66 20.44 3.51
C THR A 25 -3.90 19.56 3.29
N LYS A 26 -3.71 18.24 3.40
CA LYS A 26 -4.83 17.30 3.40
C LYS A 26 -5.64 17.65 4.64
N ALA A 27 -6.74 18.37 4.47
CA ALA A 27 -7.72 18.55 5.53
C ALA A 27 -8.16 17.16 5.98
N ASN A 28 -7.81 16.77 7.21
CA ASN A 28 -8.30 15.54 7.81
C ASN A 28 -9.78 15.76 8.11
N ARG A 29 -10.63 15.43 7.14
CA ARG A 29 -12.08 15.55 7.28
C ARG A 29 -12.54 14.37 8.14
N GLN A 30 -12.56 14.58 9.47
CA GLN A 30 -13.26 13.68 10.38
C GLN A 30 -14.73 13.69 9.95
N ARG A 31 -15.22 12.57 9.39
CA ARG A 31 -16.63 12.39 9.09
C ARG A 31 -17.30 11.91 10.37
N GLU A 32 -18.24 12.71 10.88
CA GLU A 32 -19.18 12.24 11.90
C GLU A 32 -19.90 10.99 11.35
N PRO A 33 -19.99 9.89 12.13
CA PRO A 33 -20.74 8.71 11.70
C PRO A 33 -22.20 9.10 11.52
N GLY A 34 -22.62 9.24 10.27
CA GLY A 34 -23.99 9.57 9.94
C GLY A 34 -24.93 8.48 10.48
N LEU A 35 -26.13 8.89 10.90
CA LEU A 35 -27.22 8.02 11.39
C LEU A 35 -27.84 7.13 10.29
N GLY A 36 -27.02 6.54 9.42
CA GLY A 36 -27.44 5.73 8.28
C GLY A 36 -26.41 4.65 7.90
N PHE A 37 -26.58 4.07 6.71
CA PHE A 37 -25.68 3.02 6.22
C PHE A 37 -24.25 3.54 6.08
N SER A 38 -23.30 2.84 6.71
CA SER A 38 -21.87 3.18 6.67
C SER A 38 -21.08 2.18 5.84
N PHE A 39 -20.17 2.70 5.02
CA PHE A 39 -19.19 1.91 4.27
C PHE A 39 -17.83 1.84 4.99
N GLU A 40 -17.74 2.39 6.21
CA GLU A 40 -16.52 2.31 7.00
C GLU A 40 -16.36 0.94 7.64
N PHE A 41 -15.13 0.46 7.63
CA PHE A 41 -14.73 -0.75 8.35
C PHE A 41 -14.61 -0.47 9.84
N THR A 42 -14.88 -1.50 10.64
CA THR A 42 -14.54 -1.49 12.07
C THR A 42 -13.02 -1.43 12.24
N GLU A 43 -12.54 -0.97 13.40
CA GLU A 43 -11.09 -0.91 13.67
C GLU A 43 -10.42 -2.29 13.53
N GLN A 44 -11.06 -3.35 14.05
CA GLN A 44 -10.59 -4.72 13.90
C GLN A 44 -10.48 -5.15 12.41
N GLN A 45 -11.45 -4.77 11.57
CA GLN A 45 -11.40 -5.04 10.13
C GLN A 45 -10.26 -4.27 9.44
N LYS A 46 -9.98 -3.02 9.88
CA LYS A 46 -8.86 -2.23 9.38
C LYS A 46 -7.51 -2.86 9.75
N GLU A 47 -7.37 -3.34 10.98
CA GLU A 47 -6.18 -4.07 11.43
C GLU A 47 -5.96 -5.35 10.63
N PHE A 48 -7.02 -6.15 10.46
CA PHE A 48 -6.95 -7.37 9.65
C PHE A 48 -6.53 -7.06 8.19
N GLN A 49 -7.13 -6.03 7.59
CA GLN A 49 -6.75 -5.57 6.26
C GLN A 49 -5.29 -5.10 6.20
N ALA A 50 -4.81 -4.37 7.22
CA ALA A 50 -3.44 -3.87 7.28
C ALA A 50 -2.44 -5.03 7.31
N THR A 51 -2.68 -6.03 8.15
CA THR A 51 -1.85 -7.24 8.25
C THR A 51 -1.83 -8.01 6.92
N ALA A 52 -3.00 -8.25 6.31
CA ALA A 52 -3.10 -8.93 5.02
C ALA A 52 -2.35 -8.17 3.91
N ARG A 53 -2.50 -6.84 3.87
CA ARG A 53 -1.83 -5.99 2.86
C ARG A 53 -0.31 -5.96 3.06
N LYS A 54 0.16 -5.98 4.30
CA LYS A 54 1.60 -6.04 4.61
C LYS A 54 2.17 -7.38 4.13
N PHE A 55 1.55 -8.49 4.51
CA PHE A 55 1.96 -9.83 4.08
C PHE A 55 1.99 -9.96 2.55
N ALA A 56 0.95 -9.48 1.86
CA ALA A 56 0.91 -9.51 0.40
C ALA A 56 2.07 -8.72 -0.24
N ARG A 57 2.41 -7.55 0.30
CA ARG A 57 3.48 -6.70 -0.25
C ARG A 57 4.88 -7.23 0.01
N GLU A 58 5.11 -7.72 1.22
CA GLU A 58 6.45 -8.12 1.68
C GLU A 58 6.78 -9.55 1.28
N GLU A 59 5.80 -10.45 1.26
CA GLU A 59 6.05 -11.90 1.09
C GLU A 59 5.48 -12.47 -0.21
N ILE A 60 4.28 -12.06 -0.66
CA ILE A 60 3.64 -12.65 -1.86
C ILE A 60 4.15 -12.00 -3.16
N ILE A 61 4.05 -10.68 -3.28
CA ILE A 61 4.38 -9.95 -4.51
C ILE A 61 5.80 -10.26 -5.04
N PRO A 62 6.86 -10.34 -4.22
CA PRO A 62 8.22 -10.56 -4.72
C PRO A 62 8.41 -11.90 -5.44
N VAL A 63 7.69 -12.94 -5.01
CA VAL A 63 7.85 -14.32 -5.49
C VAL A 63 6.70 -14.77 -6.39
N ALA A 64 5.62 -14.00 -6.49
CA ALA A 64 4.43 -14.35 -7.27
C ALA A 64 4.75 -14.68 -8.74
N ALA A 65 5.62 -13.90 -9.39
CA ALA A 65 5.99 -14.10 -10.78
C ALA A 65 6.84 -15.36 -11.01
N GLU A 66 7.55 -15.85 -9.99
CA GLU A 66 8.30 -17.09 -10.07
C GLU A 66 7.37 -18.29 -9.93
N TYR A 67 6.49 -18.28 -8.91
CA TYR A 67 5.49 -19.33 -8.71
C TYR A 67 4.52 -19.47 -9.90
N ASP A 68 4.18 -18.37 -10.57
CA ASP A 68 3.36 -18.40 -11.80
C ASP A 68 4.09 -19.13 -12.96
N LYS A 69 5.40 -18.92 -13.10
CA LYS A 69 6.21 -19.55 -14.14
C LYS A 69 6.50 -21.02 -13.86
N THR A 70 6.80 -21.37 -12.63
CA THR A 70 7.17 -22.73 -12.24
C THR A 70 5.95 -23.62 -12.01
N GLY A 71 4.82 -23.03 -11.62
CA GLY A 71 3.63 -23.76 -11.20
C GLY A 71 3.82 -24.48 -9.86
N GLU A 72 4.88 -24.17 -9.12
CA GLU A 72 5.14 -24.79 -7.83
C GLU A 72 4.11 -24.36 -6.79
N TYR A 73 3.71 -25.29 -5.92
CA TYR A 73 2.73 -25.01 -4.88
C TYR A 73 3.41 -24.26 -3.72
N PRO A 74 2.99 -23.03 -3.36
CA PRO A 74 3.70 -22.17 -2.43
C PRO A 74 3.41 -22.52 -0.96
N VAL A 75 3.71 -23.76 -0.56
CA VAL A 75 3.54 -24.26 0.83
C VAL A 75 4.11 -23.30 1.89
N PRO A 76 5.30 -22.69 1.70
CA PRO A 76 5.86 -21.78 2.70
C PRO A 76 4.99 -20.54 2.94
N LEU A 77 4.46 -19.93 1.86
CA LEU A 77 3.59 -18.76 1.96
C LEU A 77 2.26 -19.10 2.62
N ILE A 78 1.68 -20.27 2.29
CA ILE A 78 0.40 -20.69 2.86
C ILE A 78 0.56 -20.97 4.36
N ARG A 79 1.64 -21.64 4.75
CA ARG A 79 1.96 -21.85 6.18
C ARG A 79 2.10 -20.52 6.91
N ARG A 80 2.78 -19.55 6.30
CA ARG A 80 2.92 -18.23 6.88
C ARG A 80 1.61 -17.47 7.00
N ALA A 81 0.76 -17.53 5.98
CA ALA A 81 -0.58 -16.94 6.01
C ALA A 81 -1.44 -17.57 7.12
N TRP A 82 -1.29 -18.88 7.35
CA TRP A 82 -1.96 -19.59 8.44
C TRP A 82 -1.48 -19.11 9.83
N GLU A 83 -0.16 -18.98 10.04
CA GLU A 83 0.41 -18.44 11.29
C GLU A 83 -0.06 -17.02 11.60
N LEU A 84 -0.28 -16.20 10.56
CA LEU A 84 -0.79 -14.84 10.69
C LEU A 84 -2.31 -14.77 10.90
N GLY A 85 -3.01 -15.92 10.93
CA GLY A 85 -4.47 -15.97 11.07
C GLY A 85 -5.23 -15.45 9.85
N LEU A 86 -4.59 -15.39 8.69
CA LEU A 86 -5.20 -14.92 7.44
C LEU A 86 -5.97 -16.02 6.69
N MET A 87 -5.99 -17.23 7.22
CA MET A 87 -6.70 -18.39 6.66
C MET A 87 -7.83 -18.82 7.58
N ASN A 88 -8.93 -19.31 7.01
CA ASN A 88 -10.03 -19.95 7.75
C ASN A 88 -10.69 -19.06 8.81
N ALA A 89 -10.72 -17.73 8.61
CA ALA A 89 -11.22 -16.76 9.58
C ALA A 89 -12.70 -16.91 10.00
N HIS A 90 -13.48 -17.74 9.32
CA HIS A 90 -14.90 -18.00 9.63
C HIS A 90 -15.10 -19.20 10.56
N ILE A 91 -14.05 -19.98 10.83
CA ILE A 91 -14.15 -21.18 11.66
C ILE A 91 -14.31 -20.76 13.13
N PRO A 92 -15.27 -21.34 13.86
CA PRO A 92 -15.44 -21.00 15.26
C PRO A 92 -14.24 -21.43 16.11
N GLU A 93 -13.93 -20.66 17.15
CA GLU A 93 -12.73 -20.86 17.98
C GLU A 93 -12.68 -22.25 18.65
N ASN A 94 -13.83 -22.84 18.96
CA ASN A 94 -13.91 -24.18 19.55
C ASN A 94 -13.37 -25.29 18.62
N CYS A 95 -13.33 -25.05 17.31
CA CYS A 95 -12.79 -25.96 16.32
C CYS A 95 -11.34 -25.62 15.95
N ALA A 96 -10.82 -24.45 16.33
CA ALA A 96 -9.49 -23.96 15.92
C ALA A 96 -8.35 -24.93 16.32
N ASN A 97 -8.51 -25.59 17.47
CA ASN A 97 -7.56 -26.58 17.99
C ASN A 97 -7.34 -27.75 17.03
N ALA A 98 -8.39 -28.19 16.33
CA ALA A 98 -8.30 -29.29 15.37
C ALA A 98 -7.50 -28.91 14.11
N TYR A 99 -7.54 -27.64 13.69
CA TYR A 99 -6.80 -27.14 12.53
C TYR A 99 -5.33 -26.82 12.83
N TYR A 100 -5.00 -26.55 14.09
CA TYR A 100 -3.61 -26.33 14.53
C TYR A 100 -2.70 -27.54 14.26
N TYR A 101 -3.26 -28.75 14.26
CA TYR A 101 -2.52 -29.98 13.95
C TYR A 101 -2.39 -30.26 12.46
N CYS A 102 -3.21 -29.65 11.59
CA CYS A 102 -3.16 -29.90 10.14
C CYS A 102 -1.97 -29.21 9.45
N TRP A 103 -1.42 -28.15 10.08
CA TRP A 103 -0.30 -27.37 9.57
C TRP A 103 1.00 -27.53 10.38
N LYS A 104 0.96 -28.33 11.45
CA LYS A 104 2.12 -28.73 12.27
C LYS A 104 2.75 -30.01 11.73
#